data_AF-A0A0V0H9Q1-F1
#
_entry.id   AF-A0A0V0H9Q1-F1
#
_cell.length_a   1.000
_cell.length_b   1.000
_cell.length_c   1.000
_cell.angle_alpha   90.00
_cell.angle_beta   90.00
_cell.angle_gamma   90.00
#
_symmetry.space_group_name_H-M   'P 1'
#
loop_
_entity.id
_entity.type
_entity.pdbx_description
1 polymer ?
#
loop_
_entity_poly.entity_id
_entity_poly.type
_entity_poly.pdbx_seq_one_letter_code
_entity_poly.pdbx_strand_id
1 'polypeptide(L)'
;MEIFRDGIFSVNKMCKGNSVMQGECPNIWKSMAPTKVKCFTWLVVKRACLTHHEVLQKKGRVVVTRYFLCNETWETNNHLFLHCKFTTQLWNLFRSFTKTEWTMREHTADLMSFWMRRGGGKSQEKWRRIIPSCIWWTVRKKKWEMF
;
A
#
# COMPACT_ATOMS: atom_id res chain seq x y z
N MET A 1 -0.62 15.34 18.59
CA MET A 1 -0.36 14.10 17.81
C MET A 1 -1.48 13.10 18.14
N GLU A 2 -2.71 13.37 17.69
CA GLU A 2 -3.93 12.68 18.16
C GLU A 2 -4.76 12.10 17.01
N ILE A 3 -4.15 11.24 16.19
CA ILE A 3 -4.77 10.74 14.95
C ILE A 3 -5.29 9.30 15.09
N PHE A 4 -5.31 8.76 16.31
CA PHE A 4 -5.27 7.31 16.53
C PHE A 4 -6.17 6.77 17.64
N ARG A 5 -7.28 7.43 17.96
CA ARG A 5 -8.13 6.96 19.06
C ARG A 5 -9.03 5.76 18.69
N ASP A 6 -9.61 5.71 17.49
CA ASP A 6 -10.77 4.79 17.33
C ASP A 6 -10.61 3.68 16.27
N GLY A 7 -9.52 3.67 15.50
CA GLY A 7 -9.33 2.69 14.41
C GLY A 7 -10.27 2.90 13.21
N ILE A 8 -11.11 3.93 13.22
CA ILE A 8 -11.84 4.42 12.05
C ILE A 8 -10.99 5.51 11.40
N PHE A 9 -10.25 5.14 10.35
CA PHE A 9 -9.50 6.08 9.51
C PHE A 9 -10.48 7.02 8.80
N SER A 10 -10.64 8.26 9.29
CA SER A 10 -11.32 9.31 8.53
C SER A 10 -10.37 9.91 7.49
N VAL A 11 -10.24 9.20 6.37
CA VAL A 11 -9.32 9.53 5.27
C VAL A 11 -9.58 10.94 4.72
N ASN A 12 -10.83 11.41 4.76
CA ASN A 12 -11.22 12.69 4.17
C ASN A 12 -10.64 13.93 4.87
N LYS A 13 -10.41 13.90 6.20
CA LYS A 13 -9.79 15.04 6.91
C LYS A 13 -8.29 15.17 6.62
N MET A 14 -7.59 14.03 6.49
CA MET A 14 -6.13 14.00 6.31
C MET A 14 -5.71 14.45 4.89
N CYS A 15 -6.46 14.05 3.87
CA CYS A 15 -6.10 14.33 2.46
C CYS A 15 -6.41 15.76 2.01
N LYS A 16 -7.43 16.42 2.60
CA LYS A 16 -7.87 17.76 2.18
C LYS A 16 -7.04 18.90 2.78
N GLY A 17 -6.34 18.67 3.91
CA GLY A 17 -5.72 19.75 4.68
C GLY A 17 -4.18 19.80 4.67
N ASN A 18 -3.47 18.83 4.08
CA ASN A 18 -2.05 18.64 4.38
C ASN A 18 -1.17 18.79 3.13
N SER A 19 -0.69 20.02 2.89
CA SER A 19 0.28 20.37 1.85
C SER A 19 1.59 19.55 1.96
N VAL A 20 1.96 19.15 3.17
CA VAL A 20 3.11 18.27 3.46
C VAL A 20 3.00 16.91 2.75
N MET A 21 1.78 16.37 2.61
CA MET A 21 1.58 15.06 1.96
C MET A 21 1.90 15.07 0.46
N GLN A 22 1.79 16.23 -0.20
CA GLN A 22 2.00 16.37 -1.65
C GLN A 22 3.48 16.38 -2.05
N GLY A 23 4.37 16.81 -1.15
CA GLY A 23 5.80 17.00 -1.44
C GLY A 23 6.62 15.70 -1.52
N GLU A 24 6.32 14.70 -0.70
CA GLU A 24 7.19 13.52 -0.56
C GLU A 24 6.99 12.45 -1.65
N CYS A 25 5.87 12.50 -2.41
CA CYS A 25 5.55 11.54 -3.49
C CYS A 25 4.55 12.16 -4.50
N PRO A 26 4.95 13.16 -5.31
CA PRO A 26 4.04 13.88 -6.20
C PRO A 26 3.30 12.96 -7.19
N ASN A 27 3.90 11.83 -7.56
CA ASN A 27 3.32 10.86 -8.49
C ASN A 27 2.07 10.15 -7.95
N ILE A 28 1.95 9.99 -6.62
CA ILE A 28 0.74 9.43 -6.00
C ILE A 28 -0.45 10.37 -6.25
N TRP A 29 -0.23 11.67 -6.08
CA TRP A 29 -1.26 12.70 -6.19
C TRP A 29 -1.67 12.97 -7.63
N LYS A 30 -0.74 12.81 -8.57
CA LYS A 30 -0.98 12.87 -10.03
C LYS A 30 -1.67 11.62 -10.60
N SER A 31 -1.91 10.57 -9.81
CA SER A 31 -2.68 9.41 -10.27
C SER A 31 -4.18 9.75 -10.42
N MET A 32 -4.92 8.97 -11.21
CA MET A 32 -6.39 9.10 -11.31
C MET A 32 -7.14 8.31 -10.22
N ALA A 33 -6.42 7.72 -9.26
CA ALA A 33 -7.04 6.95 -8.19
C ALA A 33 -7.91 7.84 -7.29
N PRO A 34 -8.99 7.30 -6.69
CA PRO A 34 -9.78 8.03 -5.69
C PRO A 34 -8.91 8.53 -4.54
N THR A 35 -9.25 9.68 -3.95
CA THR A 35 -8.50 10.29 -2.84
C THR A 35 -8.25 9.32 -1.69
N LYS A 36 -9.25 8.48 -1.38
CA LYS A 36 -9.14 7.44 -0.34
C LYS A 36 -7.99 6.45 -0.62
N VAL A 37 -7.86 6.05 -1.89
CA VAL A 37 -6.81 5.13 -2.36
C VAL A 37 -5.46 5.83 -2.35
N LYS A 38 -5.36 7.08 -2.83
CA LYS A 38 -4.11 7.86 -2.83
C LYS A 38 -3.52 8.00 -1.42
N CYS A 39 -4.37 8.36 -0.45
CA CYS A 39 -3.92 8.53 0.93
C CYS A 39 -3.53 7.21 1.57
N PHE A 40 -4.21 6.12 1.22
CA PHE A 40 -3.79 4.79 1.63
C PHE A 40 -2.43 4.41 1.04
N THR A 41 -2.21 4.61 -0.26
CA THR A 41 -0.92 4.38 -0.92
C THR A 41 0.20 5.16 -0.23
N TRP A 42 -0.03 6.42 0.13
CA TRP A 42 0.94 7.23 0.87
C TRP A 42 1.27 6.63 2.25
N LEU A 43 0.27 6.14 2.99
CA LEU A 43 0.50 5.46 4.27
C LEU A 43 1.33 4.18 4.11
N VAL A 44 1.11 3.43 3.04
CA VAL A 44 1.90 2.22 2.73
C VAL A 44 3.36 2.59 2.47
N VAL A 45 3.60 3.65 1.68
CA VAL A 45 4.96 4.16 1.40
C VAL A 45 5.65 4.65 2.66
N LYS A 46 4.96 5.40 3.52
CA LYS A 46 5.50 5.87 4.81
C LYS A 46 5.64 4.75 5.85
N ARG A 47 5.25 3.51 5.51
CA ARG A 47 5.13 2.37 6.42
C ARG A 47 4.30 2.68 7.68
N ALA A 48 3.44 3.69 7.58
CA ALA A 48 2.55 4.15 8.64
C ALA A 48 1.14 3.54 8.49
N CYS A 49 0.93 2.71 7.46
CA CYS A 49 -0.26 1.89 7.38
C CYS A 49 -0.18 0.80 8.44
N LEU A 50 -0.96 1.00 9.50
CA LEU A 50 -1.13 0.01 10.55
C LEU A 50 -1.55 -1.34 9.97
N THR A 51 -0.82 -2.37 10.32
CA THR A 51 -1.31 -3.73 10.18
C THR A 51 -2.33 -4.02 11.29
N HIS A 52 -3.24 -4.96 11.05
CA HIS A 52 -4.28 -5.34 12.01
C HIS A 52 -3.68 -5.70 13.38
N HIS A 53 -2.51 -6.35 13.36
CA HIS A 53 -1.70 -6.61 14.55
C HIS A 53 -1.35 -5.33 15.34
N GLU A 54 -0.84 -4.29 14.68
CA GLU A 54 -0.48 -3.03 15.34
C GLU A 54 -1.71 -2.27 15.88
N VAL A 55 -2.85 -2.35 15.19
CA VAL A 55 -4.12 -1.77 15.70
C VAL A 55 -4.57 -2.48 16.97
N LEU A 56 -4.51 -3.82 16.97
CA LEU A 56 -5.00 -4.63 18.08
C LEU A 56 -4.06 -4.61 19.28
N GLN A 57 -2.74 -4.60 19.07
CA GLN A 57 -1.77 -4.36 20.15
C GLN A 57 -2.02 -3.02 20.82
N LYS A 58 -2.21 -1.94 20.04
CA LYS A 58 -2.54 -0.62 20.60
C LYS A 58 -3.88 -0.60 21.36
N LYS A 59 -4.78 -1.53 21.06
CA LYS A 59 -6.06 -1.72 21.75
C LYS A 59 -6.00 -2.76 22.89
N GLY A 60 -4.81 -3.25 23.24
CA GLY A 60 -4.62 -4.21 24.35
C GLY A 60 -5.26 -5.58 24.12
N ARG A 61 -5.57 -5.95 22.87
CA ARG A 61 -6.17 -7.25 22.56
C ARG A 61 -5.09 -8.28 22.22
N VAL A 62 -5.15 -9.44 22.87
CA VAL A 62 -4.25 -10.57 22.62
C VAL A 62 -4.46 -11.07 21.19
N VAL A 63 -3.38 -11.11 20.41
CA VAL A 63 -3.42 -11.52 19.02
C VAL A 63 -3.15 -13.01 18.93
N VAL A 64 -4.15 -13.81 18.55
CA VAL A 64 -3.87 -15.05 17.83
C VAL A 64 -3.41 -14.62 16.44
N THR A 65 -2.11 -14.62 16.19
CA THR A 65 -1.50 -14.20 14.92
C THR A 65 -1.92 -15.18 13.85
N ARG A 66 -3.12 -15.01 13.30
CA ARG A 66 -3.53 -15.74 12.11
C ARG A 66 -2.85 -15.05 10.94
N TYR A 67 -2.06 -15.82 10.24
CA TYR A 67 -1.19 -15.43 9.15
C TYR A 67 -1.99 -15.16 7.86
N PHE A 68 -2.94 -14.23 7.90
CA PHE A 68 -4.18 -14.27 7.10
C PHE A 68 -4.08 -14.26 5.56
N LEU A 69 -2.94 -13.95 4.93
CA LEU A 69 -2.81 -14.00 3.46
C LEU A 69 -1.81 -15.03 2.92
N CYS A 70 -0.71 -15.28 3.62
CA CYS A 70 0.31 -16.25 3.18
C CYS A 70 0.43 -17.47 4.09
N ASN A 71 -0.21 -17.45 5.25
CA ASN A 71 -0.05 -18.42 6.32
C ASN A 71 1.38 -18.68 6.85
N GLU A 72 2.37 -17.88 6.43
CA GLU A 72 3.79 -18.25 6.52
C GLU A 72 4.61 -17.33 7.45
N THR A 73 4.35 -16.02 7.50
CA THR A 73 5.18 -15.09 8.29
C THR A 73 4.39 -13.96 8.95
N TRP A 74 5.01 -13.31 9.92
CA TRP A 74 4.43 -12.21 10.66
C TRP A 74 4.11 -10.99 9.78
N GLU A 75 2.95 -10.39 9.99
CA GLU A 75 2.43 -9.33 9.13
C GLU A 75 3.08 -7.96 9.42
N THR A 76 4.19 -7.68 8.74
CA THR A 76 4.74 -6.32 8.62
C THR A 76 4.17 -5.61 7.39
N ASN A 77 4.28 -4.28 7.34
CA ASN A 77 3.89 -3.50 6.16
C ASN A 77 4.58 -4.02 4.88
N ASN A 78 5.90 -4.20 4.92
CA ASN A 78 6.68 -4.69 3.80
C ASN A 78 6.27 -6.12 3.42
N HIS A 79 6.11 -7.02 4.40
CA HIS A 79 5.66 -8.37 4.08
C HIS A 79 4.28 -8.33 3.42
N LEU A 80 3.30 -7.70 4.04
CA LEU A 80 1.92 -7.66 3.55
C LEU A 80 1.81 -7.09 2.12
N PHE A 81 2.49 -5.98 1.84
CA PHE A 81 2.34 -5.24 0.59
C PHE A 81 3.38 -5.55 -0.50
N LEU A 82 4.38 -6.38 -0.18
CA LEU A 82 5.44 -6.78 -1.11
C LEU A 82 5.64 -8.28 -1.15
N HIS A 83 6.06 -8.86 -0.02
CA HIS A 83 6.66 -10.20 0.02
C HIS A 83 5.66 -11.32 0.29
N CYS A 84 4.45 -10.97 0.72
CA CYS A 84 3.37 -11.92 0.95
C CYS A 84 3.08 -12.66 -0.35
N LYS A 85 3.01 -13.99 -0.29
CA LYS A 85 2.77 -14.86 -1.46
C LYS A 85 1.60 -14.40 -2.34
N PHE A 86 0.51 -13.92 -1.73
CA PHE A 86 -0.62 -13.35 -2.45
C PHE A 86 -0.26 -12.05 -3.19
N THR A 87 0.41 -11.13 -2.50
CA THR A 87 0.82 -9.84 -3.07
C THR A 87 1.88 -10.00 -4.14
N THR A 88 2.86 -10.89 -3.94
CA THR A 88 3.88 -11.24 -4.92
C THR A 88 3.26 -11.78 -6.21
N GLN A 89 2.19 -12.59 -6.12
CA GLN A 89 1.46 -13.07 -7.30
C GLN A 89 0.79 -11.93 -8.07
N LEU A 90 0.13 -10.98 -7.39
CA LEU A 90 -0.44 -9.80 -8.04
C LEU A 90 0.63 -8.99 -8.77
N TRP A 91 1.76 -8.76 -8.10
CA TRP A 91 2.92 -8.08 -8.65
C TRP A 91 3.46 -8.79 -9.90
N ASN A 92 3.58 -10.12 -9.88
CA ASN A 92 4.00 -10.93 -11.02
C ASN A 92 2.99 -10.94 -12.17
N LEU A 93 1.68 -10.85 -11.88
CA LEU A 93 0.65 -10.74 -12.89
C LEU A 93 0.79 -9.44 -13.68
N PHE A 94 0.95 -8.30 -13.01
CA PHE A 94 1.17 -7.04 -13.71
C PHE A 94 2.52 -7.03 -14.46
N ARG A 95 3.54 -7.70 -13.91
CA ARG A 95 4.84 -7.87 -14.56
C ARG A 95 4.72 -8.58 -15.92
N SER A 96 3.93 -9.64 -16.01
CA SER A 96 3.75 -10.39 -17.26
C SER A 96 3.04 -9.53 -18.32
N PHE A 97 2.05 -8.73 -17.91
CA PHE A 97 1.35 -7.80 -18.80
C PHE A 97 2.25 -6.68 -19.33
N THR A 98 3.18 -6.18 -18.50
CA THR A 98 4.07 -5.08 -18.90
C THR A 98 5.40 -5.54 -19.49
N LYS A 99 5.63 -6.86 -19.67
CA LYS A 99 6.89 -7.48 -20.11
C LYS A 99 8.12 -6.85 -19.43
N THR A 100 8.02 -6.66 -18.12
CA THR A 100 8.96 -5.82 -17.37
C THR A 100 9.84 -6.67 -16.46
N GLU A 101 11.16 -6.65 -16.66
CA GLU A 101 12.11 -7.31 -15.75
C GLU A 101 12.18 -6.60 -14.41
N TRP A 102 11.68 -7.20 -13.32
CA TRP A 102 11.62 -6.54 -12.01
C TRP A 102 12.03 -7.44 -10.85
N THR A 103 12.87 -6.88 -9.96
CA THR A 103 13.29 -7.45 -8.67
C THR A 103 12.54 -6.80 -7.51
N MET A 104 11.92 -7.64 -6.67
CA MET A 104 11.22 -7.20 -5.47
C MET A 104 12.17 -6.36 -4.60
N ARG A 105 11.76 -5.14 -4.20
CA ARG A 105 12.54 -4.30 -3.29
C ARG A 105 12.25 -4.70 -1.85
N GLU A 106 13.17 -4.39 -0.95
CA GLU A 106 13.00 -4.66 0.48
C GLU A 106 11.82 -3.88 1.08
N HIS A 107 11.59 -2.65 0.58
CA HIS A 107 10.64 -1.73 1.17
C HIS A 107 9.66 -1.09 0.18
N THR A 108 8.48 -0.73 0.68
CA THR A 108 7.36 -0.22 -0.13
C THR A 108 7.68 1.13 -0.76
N ALA A 109 8.42 1.99 -0.06
CA ALA A 109 8.91 3.26 -0.57
C ALA A 109 9.90 3.10 -1.74
N ASP A 110 10.83 2.16 -1.61
CA ASP A 110 11.83 1.89 -2.64
C ASP A 110 11.19 1.30 -3.88
N LEU A 111 10.23 0.39 -3.69
CA LEU A 111 9.42 -0.13 -4.78
C LEU A 111 8.69 1.00 -5.49
N MET A 112 7.98 1.86 -4.75
CA MET A 112 7.21 2.93 -5.35
C MET A 112 8.10 3.89 -6.15
N SER A 113 9.25 4.25 -5.59
CA SER A 113 10.22 5.13 -6.24
C SER A 113 10.78 4.48 -7.50
N PHE A 114 11.17 3.21 -7.43
CA PHE A 114 11.66 2.45 -8.58
C PHE A 114 10.60 2.32 -9.68
N TRP A 115 9.37 1.99 -9.30
CA TRP A 115 8.24 1.84 -10.22
C TRP A 115 7.93 3.13 -10.97
N MET A 116 7.97 4.27 -10.27
CA MET A 116 7.71 5.59 -10.85
C MET A 116 8.85 6.09 -11.75
N ARG A 117 10.11 5.81 -11.38
CA ARG A 117 11.30 6.21 -12.17
C ARG A 117 11.44 5.46 -13.48
N ARG A 118 10.72 4.34 -13.65
CA ARG A 118 11.02 3.35 -14.67
C ARG A 118 10.85 3.80 -16.13
N GLY A 119 10.34 5.00 -16.43
CA GLY A 119 10.27 5.58 -17.78
C GLY A 119 9.43 4.79 -18.80
N GLY A 120 8.59 5.44 -19.61
CA GLY A 120 7.76 4.74 -20.59
C GLY A 120 6.93 5.69 -21.44
N GLY A 121 6.27 5.15 -22.47
CA GLY A 121 5.41 5.95 -23.34
C GLY A 121 4.23 6.58 -22.59
N LYS A 122 3.69 7.70 -23.11
CA LYS A 122 2.62 8.50 -22.49
C LYS A 122 1.40 7.68 -22.06
N SER A 123 1.03 6.64 -22.81
CA SER A 123 -0.07 5.73 -22.47
C SER A 123 0.24 4.87 -21.23
N GLN A 124 1.48 4.38 -21.10
CA GLN A 124 1.90 3.57 -19.96
C GLN A 124 2.03 4.38 -18.67
N GLU A 125 2.29 5.69 -18.76
CA GLU A 125 2.45 6.55 -17.59
C GLU A 125 1.19 6.59 -16.71
N LYS A 126 -0.01 6.64 -17.32
CA LYS A 126 -1.28 6.63 -16.58
C LYS A 126 -1.45 5.33 -15.79
N TRP A 127 -1.29 4.19 -16.45
CA TRP A 127 -1.43 2.87 -15.83
C TRP A 127 -0.39 2.64 -14.73
N ARG A 128 0.86 3.04 -14.96
CA ARG A 128 1.93 2.95 -13.96
C ARG A 128 1.59 3.68 -12.68
N ARG A 129 0.98 4.86 -12.75
CA ARG A 129 0.60 5.61 -11.53
C ARG A 129 -0.51 4.92 -10.72
N ILE A 130 -1.30 4.07 -11.37
CA ILE A 130 -2.48 3.42 -10.78
C ILE A 130 -2.13 2.03 -10.22
N ILE A 131 -1.29 1.25 -10.91
CA ILE A 131 -1.01 -0.17 -10.58
C ILE A 131 -0.59 -0.40 -9.12
N PRO A 132 0.43 0.30 -8.55
CA PRO A 132 0.83 0.08 -7.15
C PRO A 132 -0.31 0.35 -6.17
N SER A 133 -1.05 1.43 -6.42
CA SER A 133 -2.21 1.82 -5.61
C SER A 133 -3.32 0.76 -5.69
N CYS A 134 -3.59 0.23 -6.87
CA CYS A 134 -4.57 -0.84 -7.07
C CYS A 134 -4.18 -2.13 -6.35
N ILE A 135 -2.94 -2.59 -6.50
CA ILE A 135 -2.46 -3.82 -5.84
C ILE A 135 -2.60 -3.69 -4.33
N TRP A 136 -2.04 -2.63 -3.75
CA TRP A 136 -2.10 -2.44 -2.30
C TRP A 136 -3.52 -2.27 -1.80
N TRP A 137 -4.39 -1.58 -2.54
CA TRP A 137 -5.79 -1.43 -2.18
C TRP A 137 -6.55 -2.75 -2.22
N THR A 138 -6.28 -3.61 -3.20
CA THR A 138 -6.85 -4.96 -3.29
C THR A 138 -6.40 -5.83 -2.12
N VAL A 139 -5.11 -5.83 -1.79
CA VAL A 139 -4.56 -6.52 -0.62
C VAL A 139 -5.25 -6.04 0.67
N ARG A 140 -5.42 -4.73 0.81
CA ARG A 140 -6.18 -4.15 1.93
C ARG A 140 -7.62 -4.68 1.94
N LYS A 141 -8.36 -4.59 0.84
CA LYS A 141 -9.76 -5.06 0.79
C LYS A 141 -9.89 -6.52 1.18
N LYS A 142 -9.07 -7.39 0.58
CA LYS A 142 -9.09 -8.83 0.89
C LYS A 142 -8.84 -9.12 2.35
N LYS A 143 -7.97 -8.35 3.00
CA LYS A 143 -7.75 -8.45 4.44
C LYS A 143 -8.96 -8.04 5.29
N TRP A 144 -9.72 -7.01 4.89
CA TRP A 144 -10.87 -6.50 5.66
C TRP A 144 -12.20 -7.14 5.27
N GLU A 145 -12.29 -7.89 4.16
CA GLU A 145 -13.46 -8.69 3.78
C GLU A 145 -13.59 -10.00 4.58
N MET A 146 -12.54 -10.41 5.30
CA MET A 146 -12.49 -11.64 6.09
C MET A 146 -12.89 -11.44 7.57
N PHE A 147 -13.54 -10.30 7.89
CA PHE A 147 -14.07 -9.91 9.19
C PHE A 147 -15.41 -9.19 9.01
#